data_AF-A0A0R3DDS9-F1
#
_entry.id   AF-A0A0R3DDS9-F1
#
_cell.length_a   1.000
_cell.length_b   1.000
_cell.length_c   1.000
_cell.angle_alpha   90.00
_cell.angle_beta   90.00
_cell.angle_gamma   90.00
#
_symmetry.space_group_name_H-M   'P 1'
#
loop_
_entity.id
_entity.type
_entity.pdbx_description
1 polymer ?
#
loop_
_entity_poly.entity_id
_entity_poly.type
_entity_poly.pdbx_seq_one_letter_code
_entity_poly.pdbx_strand_id
1 'polypeptide(L)'
;MAQIPLADLNTASKAEFVAALANVVEYSPWIAEQIAAQRPFAGINQLHAALIAAIQAAEPDVQLALIRAHPDLANKTQRAAGLTAESTDEQNSAGLDRLSEAEYSAFERVNNAYREKFGFPYIVCVRRHTKDSVLRDFETRLRNIAKTETRRAIEEIGRISALRLDQLVIADDRLKVHGRLSTHVLDNHAGKPAPGIPVELVELAALGENRIIARTVTNADGRTDQPLIGGRPLPIGRYELRFNVGKYYAERNVPLSDPPFLDEIPLRFAISEPESHYHVPLLVTPWSYSTYRGS
;
A
#
# COMPACT_ATOMS: atom_id res chain seq x y z
N MET A 1 9.31 13.05 -10.10
CA MET A 1 9.05 14.43 -10.60
C MET A 1 9.20 15.39 -9.44
N ALA A 2 9.58 16.65 -9.69
CA ALA A 2 9.53 17.68 -8.66
C ALA A 2 8.06 17.91 -8.28
N GLN A 3 7.77 18.01 -7.00
CA GLN A 3 6.40 18.27 -6.56
C GLN A 3 6.03 19.73 -6.84
N ILE A 4 4.75 19.98 -7.12
CA ILE A 4 4.20 21.28 -7.49
C ILE A 4 3.50 21.89 -6.26
N PRO A 5 3.88 23.10 -5.81
CA PRO A 5 3.13 23.80 -4.77
C PRO A 5 1.66 24.03 -5.19
N LEU A 6 0.71 23.78 -4.28
CA LEU A 6 -0.71 24.02 -4.55
C LEU A 6 -1.00 25.49 -4.91
N ALA A 7 -0.24 26.43 -4.34
CA ALA A 7 -0.34 27.85 -4.67
C ALA A 7 -0.09 28.11 -6.16
N ASP A 8 0.90 27.44 -6.76
CA ASP A 8 1.23 27.57 -8.17
C ASP A 8 0.09 27.03 -9.04
N LEU A 9 -0.48 25.86 -8.67
CA LEU A 9 -1.65 25.28 -9.33
C LEU A 9 -2.88 26.20 -9.25
N ASN A 10 -3.06 26.90 -8.13
CA ASN A 10 -4.17 27.84 -7.95
C ASN A 10 -4.07 29.06 -8.89
N THR A 11 -2.86 29.51 -9.18
CA THR A 11 -2.62 30.69 -10.04
C THR A 11 -2.33 30.36 -11.51
N ALA A 12 -2.04 29.09 -11.83
CA ALA A 12 -1.74 28.65 -13.18
C ALA A 12 -2.87 28.92 -14.18
N SER A 13 -2.54 29.06 -15.46
CA SER A 13 -3.57 29.07 -16.52
C SER A 13 -4.38 27.77 -16.51
N LYS A 14 -5.58 27.78 -17.09
CA LYS A 14 -6.40 26.57 -17.18
C LYS A 14 -5.65 25.43 -17.89
N ALA A 15 -4.92 25.73 -18.96
CA ALA A 15 -4.15 24.75 -19.71
C ALA A 15 -3.03 24.12 -18.87
N GLU A 16 -2.28 24.92 -18.13
CA GLU A 16 -1.21 24.44 -17.24
C GLU A 16 -1.76 23.60 -16.08
N PHE A 17 -2.89 24.01 -15.48
CA PHE A 17 -3.55 23.25 -14.43
C PHE A 17 -4.00 21.86 -14.90
N VAL A 18 -4.63 21.80 -16.09
CA VAL A 18 -5.06 20.53 -16.70
C VAL A 18 -3.87 19.65 -17.05
N ALA A 19 -2.82 20.23 -17.64
CA ALA A 19 -1.61 19.49 -17.99
C ALA A 19 -0.91 18.93 -16.74
N ALA A 20 -0.82 19.72 -15.66
CA ALA A 20 -0.21 19.30 -14.40
C ALA A 20 -0.96 18.12 -13.77
N LEU A 21 -2.29 18.10 -13.84
CA LEU A 21 -3.12 17.04 -13.25
C LEU A 21 -3.48 15.90 -14.22
N ALA A 22 -2.97 15.91 -15.46
CA ALA A 22 -3.38 15.00 -16.52
C ALA A 22 -3.21 13.50 -16.15
N ASN A 23 -2.19 13.18 -15.35
CA ASN A 23 -1.90 11.81 -14.92
C ASN A 23 -2.45 11.45 -13.53
N VAL A 24 -3.15 12.36 -12.85
CA VAL A 24 -3.72 12.08 -11.52
C VAL A 24 -4.89 11.11 -11.62
N VAL A 25 -5.70 11.24 -12.66
CA VAL A 25 -6.72 10.26 -13.03
C VAL A 25 -6.44 9.80 -14.45
N GLU A 26 -6.18 8.51 -14.61
CA GLU A 26 -5.70 7.92 -15.86
C GLU A 26 -6.59 8.30 -17.06
N TYR A 27 -5.96 8.80 -18.13
CA TYR A 27 -6.59 9.15 -19.41
C TYR A 27 -7.82 10.07 -19.32
N SER A 28 -7.92 10.92 -18.28
CA SER A 28 -9.15 11.66 -17.98
C SER A 28 -8.94 13.16 -17.70
N PRO A 29 -8.39 13.93 -18.67
CA PRO A 29 -8.13 15.36 -18.50
C PRO A 29 -9.40 16.20 -18.25
N TRP A 30 -10.56 15.71 -18.71
CA TRP A 30 -11.86 16.36 -18.54
C TRP A 30 -12.20 16.65 -17.07
N ILE A 31 -11.70 15.82 -16.14
CA ILE A 31 -11.93 16.01 -14.70
C ILE A 31 -11.22 17.28 -14.22
N ALA A 32 -9.95 17.44 -14.60
CA ALA A 32 -9.17 18.63 -14.29
C ALA A 32 -9.75 19.88 -14.98
N GLU A 33 -10.24 19.74 -16.21
CA GLU A 33 -10.89 20.84 -16.95
C GLU A 33 -12.16 21.34 -16.25
N GLN A 34 -12.95 20.43 -15.69
CA GLN A 34 -14.18 20.73 -14.97
C GLN A 34 -13.90 21.43 -13.64
N ILE A 35 -12.91 20.96 -12.87
CA ILE A 35 -12.64 21.52 -11.54
C ILE A 35 -11.78 22.79 -11.59
N ALA A 36 -11.16 23.13 -12.73
CA ALA A 36 -10.30 24.30 -12.86
C ALA A 36 -11.00 25.63 -12.51
N ALA A 37 -12.33 25.71 -12.70
CA ALA A 37 -13.13 26.88 -12.36
C ALA A 37 -13.44 27.01 -10.85
N GLN A 38 -13.18 25.97 -10.05
CA GLN A 38 -13.41 25.96 -8.60
C GLN A 38 -12.22 26.49 -7.79
N ARG A 39 -11.11 26.83 -8.47
CA ARG A 39 -9.93 27.42 -7.86
C ARG A 39 -10.24 28.82 -7.30
N PRO A 40 -9.54 29.25 -6.24
CA PRO A 40 -8.45 28.54 -5.56
C PRO A 40 -8.93 27.46 -4.59
N PHE A 41 -8.18 26.36 -4.49
CA PHE A 41 -8.35 25.36 -3.44
C PHE A 41 -7.53 25.74 -2.20
N ALA A 42 -8.14 25.64 -1.03
CA ALA A 42 -7.50 25.93 0.25
C ALA A 42 -6.47 24.87 0.68
N GLY A 43 -6.56 23.65 0.14
CA GLY A 43 -5.72 22.54 0.50
C GLY A 43 -5.85 21.35 -0.46
N ILE A 44 -4.93 20.38 -0.34
CA ILE A 44 -4.92 19.17 -1.16
C ILE A 44 -6.14 18.29 -0.90
N ASN A 45 -6.70 18.31 0.32
CA ASN A 45 -7.94 17.59 0.62
C ASN A 45 -9.13 18.16 -0.16
N GLN A 46 -9.22 19.49 -0.32
CA GLN A 46 -10.28 20.12 -1.10
C GLN A 46 -10.10 19.85 -2.60
N LEU A 47 -8.86 19.91 -3.11
CA LEU A 47 -8.54 19.56 -4.49
C LEU A 47 -8.94 18.10 -4.80
N HIS A 48 -8.56 17.16 -3.94
CA HIS A 48 -8.92 15.75 -4.10
C HIS A 48 -10.44 15.54 -4.03
N ALA A 49 -11.12 16.16 -3.06
CA ALA A 49 -12.57 16.10 -2.95
C ALA A 49 -13.28 16.64 -4.21
N ALA A 50 -12.76 17.71 -4.83
CA ALA A 50 -13.29 18.25 -6.07
C ALA A 50 -13.13 17.28 -7.26
N LEU A 51 -11.98 16.59 -7.38
CA LEU A 51 -11.78 15.54 -8.38
C LEU A 51 -12.80 14.40 -8.21
N ILE A 52 -12.98 13.92 -6.97
CA ILE A 52 -13.94 12.83 -6.69
C ILE A 52 -15.38 13.26 -6.98
N ALA A 53 -15.75 14.48 -6.56
CA ALA A 53 -17.08 15.01 -6.82
C ALA A 53 -17.36 15.15 -8.33
N ALA A 54 -16.37 15.56 -9.13
CA ALA A 54 -16.50 15.64 -10.58
C ALA A 54 -16.73 14.25 -11.22
N ILE A 55 -16.01 13.22 -10.77
CA ILE A 55 -16.23 11.83 -11.22
C ILE A 55 -17.63 11.35 -10.84
N GLN A 56 -18.05 11.58 -9.60
CA GLN A 56 -19.35 11.12 -9.09
C GLN A 56 -20.54 11.83 -9.73
N ALA A 57 -20.37 13.11 -10.10
CA ALA A 57 -21.41 13.90 -10.77
C ALA A 57 -21.50 13.64 -12.28
N ALA A 58 -20.50 12.99 -12.89
CA ALA A 58 -20.53 12.67 -14.31
C ALA A 58 -21.63 11.66 -14.65
N GLU A 59 -22.17 11.76 -15.87
CA GLU A 59 -23.17 10.83 -16.36
C GLU A 59 -22.66 9.37 -16.30
N PRO A 60 -23.55 8.38 -16.08
CA PRO A 60 -23.16 6.99 -15.88
C PRO A 60 -22.25 6.42 -17.00
N ASP A 61 -22.48 6.82 -18.26
CA ASP A 61 -21.68 6.37 -19.39
C ASP A 61 -20.26 6.96 -19.37
N VAL A 62 -20.11 8.19 -18.88
CA VAL A 62 -18.79 8.84 -18.70
C VAL A 62 -18.01 8.17 -17.57
N GLN A 63 -18.69 7.84 -16.46
CA GLN A 63 -18.08 7.04 -15.38
C GLN A 63 -17.62 5.67 -15.88
N LEU A 64 -18.44 5.00 -16.68
CA LEU A 64 -18.09 3.69 -17.22
C LEU A 64 -16.95 3.77 -18.24
N ALA A 65 -16.90 4.83 -19.06
CA ALA A 65 -15.79 5.09 -19.97
C ALA A 65 -14.47 5.30 -19.21
N LEU A 66 -14.49 6.09 -18.14
CA LEU A 66 -13.36 6.28 -17.22
C LEU A 66 -12.86 4.93 -16.66
N ILE A 67 -13.77 4.09 -16.14
CA ILE A 67 -13.43 2.77 -15.59
C ILE A 67 -12.83 1.87 -16.68
N ARG A 68 -13.40 1.87 -17.90
CA ARG A 68 -12.89 1.08 -19.02
C ARG A 68 -11.54 1.54 -19.56
N ALA A 69 -11.20 2.81 -19.39
CA ALA A 69 -9.91 3.36 -19.79
C ALA A 69 -8.76 2.93 -18.87
N HIS A 70 -9.06 2.44 -17.66
CA HIS A 70 -8.01 1.99 -16.75
C HIS A 70 -7.35 0.69 -17.24
N PRO A 71 -6.01 0.59 -17.14
CA PRO A 71 -5.30 -0.62 -17.52
C PRO A 71 -5.62 -1.79 -16.59
N ASP A 72 -5.50 -3.02 -17.09
CA ASP A 72 -5.57 -4.19 -16.24
C ASP A 72 -4.33 -4.32 -15.36
N LEU A 73 -4.53 -4.98 -14.23
CA LEU A 73 -3.45 -5.48 -13.40
C LEU A 73 -2.77 -6.68 -14.05
N ALA A 74 -1.43 -6.70 -14.01
CA ALA A 74 -0.60 -7.82 -14.43
C ALA A 74 -0.77 -8.27 -15.88
N ASN A 75 -1.37 -7.47 -16.76
CA ASN A 75 -1.54 -7.83 -18.17
C ASN A 75 -0.22 -7.63 -18.94
N LYS A 76 0.35 -8.75 -19.44
CA LYS A 76 1.61 -8.77 -20.20
C LYS A 76 1.56 -7.90 -21.46
N THR A 77 0.44 -7.95 -22.18
CA THR A 77 0.27 -7.21 -23.44
C THR A 77 0.25 -5.71 -23.20
N GLN A 78 -0.47 -5.24 -22.19
CA GLN A 78 -0.52 -3.82 -21.86
C GLN A 78 0.82 -3.30 -21.31
N ARG A 79 1.55 -4.13 -20.56
CA ARG A 79 2.92 -3.78 -20.14
C ARG A 79 3.91 -3.71 -21.30
N ALA A 80 3.83 -4.65 -22.23
CA ALA A 80 4.64 -4.62 -23.44
C ALA A 80 4.27 -3.43 -24.35
N ALA A 81 3.01 -2.99 -24.33
CA ALA A 81 2.52 -1.85 -25.10
C ALA A 81 2.86 -0.48 -24.49
N GLY A 82 3.47 -0.44 -23.29
CA GLY A 82 3.84 0.79 -22.60
C GLY A 82 2.68 1.40 -21.80
N LEU A 83 2.58 1.02 -20.52
CA LEU A 83 1.73 1.71 -19.55
C LEU A 83 2.29 3.12 -19.27
N THR A 84 1.46 4.02 -18.72
CA THR A 84 1.96 5.26 -18.12
C THR A 84 2.99 4.97 -17.04
N ALA A 85 3.87 5.93 -16.76
CA ALA A 85 4.91 5.77 -15.74
C ALA A 85 4.28 5.50 -14.36
N GLU A 86 3.19 6.20 -14.05
CA GLU A 86 2.43 6.07 -12.82
C GLU A 86 1.83 4.66 -12.67
N SER A 87 1.15 4.16 -13.72
CA SER A 87 0.59 2.80 -13.72
C SER A 87 1.67 1.72 -13.61
N THR A 88 2.84 1.94 -14.24
CA THR A 88 3.99 1.03 -14.15
C THR A 88 4.52 0.96 -12.72
N ASP A 89 4.77 2.12 -12.10
CA ASP A 89 5.28 2.21 -10.73
C ASP A 89 4.31 1.61 -9.70
N GLU A 90 3.01 1.85 -9.89
CA GLU A 90 1.95 1.26 -9.06
C GLU A 90 2.00 -0.27 -9.10
N GLN A 91 2.00 -0.88 -10.28
CA GLN A 91 2.02 -2.34 -10.40
C GLN A 91 3.35 -2.96 -9.95
N ASN A 92 4.48 -2.30 -10.22
CA ASN A 92 5.80 -2.78 -9.81
C ASN A 92 5.96 -2.74 -8.28
N SER A 93 5.39 -1.74 -7.61
CA SER A 93 5.42 -1.64 -6.15
C SER A 93 4.73 -2.83 -5.46
N ALA A 94 3.69 -3.39 -6.09
CA ALA A 94 2.99 -4.58 -5.63
C ALA A 94 3.69 -5.90 -6.05
N GLY A 95 4.83 -5.83 -6.74
CA GLY A 95 5.57 -7.01 -7.22
C GLY A 95 4.90 -7.73 -8.38
N LEU A 96 3.97 -7.09 -9.09
CA LEU A 96 3.28 -7.69 -10.24
C LEU A 96 4.22 -7.86 -11.44
N ASP A 97 5.38 -7.19 -11.46
CA ASP A 97 6.47 -7.36 -12.44
C ASP A 97 7.19 -8.70 -12.34
N ARG A 98 7.11 -9.35 -11.18
CA ARG A 98 7.85 -10.58 -10.85
C ARG A 98 6.91 -11.68 -10.38
N LEU A 99 5.79 -11.86 -11.09
CA LEU A 99 4.85 -12.94 -10.83
C LEU A 99 5.46 -14.27 -11.28
N SER A 100 5.33 -15.29 -10.42
CA SER A 100 5.50 -16.68 -10.84
C SER A 100 4.42 -17.06 -11.86
N GLU A 101 4.63 -18.17 -12.57
CA GLU A 101 3.65 -18.67 -13.54
C GLU A 101 2.28 -18.93 -12.89
N ALA A 102 2.27 -19.55 -11.70
CA ALA A 102 1.05 -19.83 -10.97
C ALA A 102 0.29 -18.55 -10.57
N GLU A 103 1.01 -17.52 -10.12
CA GLU A 103 0.41 -16.22 -9.78
C GLU A 103 -0.12 -15.54 -11.03
N TYR A 104 0.63 -15.54 -12.13
CA TYR A 104 0.19 -14.97 -13.39
C TYR A 104 -1.12 -15.61 -13.88
N SER A 105 -1.19 -16.94 -13.89
CA SER A 105 -2.43 -17.66 -14.24
C SER A 105 -3.58 -17.34 -13.30
N ALA A 106 -3.32 -17.10 -12.00
CA ALA A 106 -4.36 -16.65 -11.08
C ALA A 106 -4.90 -15.26 -11.46
N PHE A 107 -4.02 -14.27 -11.69
CA PHE A 107 -4.42 -12.93 -12.11
C PHE A 107 -5.14 -12.91 -13.47
N GLU A 108 -4.74 -13.75 -14.42
CA GLU A 108 -5.39 -13.85 -15.73
C GLU A 108 -6.82 -14.40 -15.63
N ARG A 109 -7.02 -15.51 -14.90
CA ARG A 109 -8.36 -16.06 -14.64
C ARG A 109 -9.29 -15.02 -14.00
N VAL A 110 -8.74 -14.31 -13.03
CA VAL A 110 -9.37 -13.21 -12.31
C VAL A 110 -9.81 -12.12 -13.30
N ASN A 111 -8.87 -11.51 -14.04
CA ASN A 111 -9.19 -10.44 -14.98
C ASN A 111 -10.24 -10.84 -16.03
N ASN A 112 -10.16 -12.06 -16.55
CA ASN A 112 -11.10 -12.58 -17.54
C ASN A 112 -12.51 -12.73 -16.95
N ALA A 113 -12.65 -13.37 -15.79
CA ALA A 113 -13.95 -13.57 -15.14
C ALA A 113 -14.61 -12.24 -14.77
N TYR A 114 -13.83 -11.24 -14.36
CA TYR A 114 -14.37 -9.92 -14.02
C TYR A 114 -14.91 -9.19 -15.24
N ARG A 115 -14.15 -9.21 -16.34
CA ARG A 115 -14.55 -8.58 -17.59
C ARG A 115 -15.77 -9.25 -18.19
N GLU A 116 -15.80 -10.58 -18.19
CA GLU A 116 -16.95 -11.33 -18.68
C GLU A 116 -18.22 -10.95 -17.90
N LYS A 117 -18.12 -10.83 -16.57
CA LYS A 117 -19.28 -10.52 -15.72
C LYS A 117 -19.71 -9.05 -15.78
N PHE A 118 -18.76 -8.12 -15.74
CA PHE A 118 -19.06 -6.69 -15.52
C PHE A 118 -18.82 -5.80 -16.74
N GLY A 119 -18.08 -6.26 -17.74
CA GLY A 119 -17.80 -5.51 -18.98
C GLY A 119 -16.81 -4.36 -18.82
N PHE A 120 -15.99 -4.38 -17.75
CA PHE A 120 -14.94 -3.42 -17.46
C PHE A 120 -13.83 -4.08 -16.63
N PRO A 121 -12.60 -3.51 -16.55
CA PRO A 121 -11.47 -4.13 -15.86
C PRO A 121 -11.65 -4.15 -14.34
N TYR A 122 -10.98 -5.09 -13.68
CA TYR A 122 -10.86 -5.07 -12.23
C TYR A 122 -9.89 -3.97 -11.80
N ILE A 123 -10.41 -2.99 -11.06
CA ILE A 123 -9.63 -1.86 -10.54
C ILE A 123 -9.49 -2.03 -9.03
N VAL A 124 -8.26 -1.89 -8.54
CA VAL A 124 -7.93 -1.77 -7.12
C VAL A 124 -6.71 -0.87 -6.97
N CYS A 125 -6.65 -0.11 -5.87
CA CYS A 125 -5.46 0.67 -5.54
C CYS A 125 -4.33 -0.24 -5.04
N VAL A 126 -3.57 -0.83 -5.98
CA VAL A 126 -2.59 -1.91 -5.70
C VAL A 126 -1.51 -1.55 -4.68
N ARG A 127 -1.15 -0.27 -4.54
CA ARG A 127 -0.21 0.19 -3.51
C ARG A 127 -0.67 -0.08 -2.08
N ARG A 128 -1.97 -0.34 -1.88
CA ARG A 128 -2.60 -0.69 -0.59
C ARG A 128 -2.70 -2.20 -0.38
N HIS A 129 -2.19 -3.03 -1.29
CA HIS A 129 -2.45 -4.47 -1.30
C HIS A 129 -1.19 -5.30 -1.56
N THR A 130 -1.07 -6.45 -0.89
CA THR A 130 -0.19 -7.53 -1.37
C THR A 130 -0.85 -8.33 -2.49
N LYS A 131 -0.08 -9.11 -3.25
CA LYS A 131 -0.60 -10.00 -4.32
C LYS A 131 -1.73 -10.90 -3.81
N ASP A 132 -1.50 -11.57 -2.69
CA ASP A 132 -2.49 -12.41 -2.00
C ASP A 132 -3.79 -11.66 -1.70
N SER A 133 -3.68 -10.43 -1.20
CA SER A 133 -4.86 -9.65 -0.83
C SER A 133 -5.66 -9.18 -2.05
N VAL A 134 -4.99 -8.92 -3.19
CA VAL A 134 -5.67 -8.62 -4.45
C VAL A 134 -6.45 -9.84 -4.92
N LEU A 135 -5.83 -11.02 -4.98
CA LEU A 135 -6.51 -12.26 -5.40
C LEU A 135 -7.71 -12.58 -4.49
N ARG A 136 -7.60 -12.33 -3.18
CA ARG A 136 -8.71 -12.52 -2.23
C ARG A 136 -9.83 -11.49 -2.38
N ASP A 137 -9.49 -10.21 -2.53
CA ASP A 137 -10.48 -9.14 -2.77
C ASP A 137 -11.23 -9.40 -4.08
N PHE A 138 -10.52 -9.88 -5.09
CA PHE A 138 -11.11 -10.27 -6.35
C PHE A 138 -12.20 -11.33 -6.21
N GLU A 139 -11.90 -12.46 -5.56
CA GLU A 139 -12.87 -13.56 -5.37
C GLU A 139 -14.12 -13.10 -4.62
N THR A 140 -13.93 -12.18 -3.68
CA THR A 140 -15.02 -11.57 -2.91
C THR A 140 -15.88 -10.68 -3.82
N ARG A 141 -15.26 -9.83 -4.63
CA ARG A 141 -15.93 -8.87 -5.52
C ARG A 141 -16.62 -9.51 -6.70
N LEU A 142 -16.13 -10.65 -7.18
CA LEU A 142 -16.80 -11.37 -8.27
C LEU A 142 -18.22 -11.82 -7.88
N ARG A 143 -18.57 -11.87 -6.59
CA ARG A 143 -19.92 -12.17 -6.10
C ARG A 143 -20.87 -10.97 -6.15
N ASN A 144 -20.36 -9.76 -6.33
CA ASN A 144 -21.15 -8.54 -6.36
C ASN A 144 -21.94 -8.37 -7.67
N ILE A 145 -22.85 -7.40 -7.66
CA ILE A 145 -23.59 -6.92 -8.83
C ILE A 145 -22.86 -5.76 -9.51
N ALA A 146 -23.12 -5.54 -10.81
CA ALA A 146 -22.46 -4.50 -11.60
C ALA A 146 -22.53 -3.10 -10.95
N LYS A 147 -23.71 -2.68 -10.47
CA LYS A 147 -23.87 -1.38 -9.77
C LYS A 147 -22.94 -1.21 -8.58
N THR A 148 -22.70 -2.29 -7.82
CA THR A 148 -21.79 -2.27 -6.67
C THR A 148 -20.35 -2.17 -7.13
N GLU A 149 -19.97 -2.91 -8.18
CA GLU A 149 -18.61 -2.86 -8.71
C GLU A 149 -18.28 -1.56 -9.45
N THR A 150 -19.25 -0.91 -10.11
CA THR A 150 -19.05 0.43 -10.68
C THR A 150 -18.70 1.44 -9.58
N ARG A 151 -19.46 1.44 -8.48
CA ARG A 151 -19.18 2.31 -7.33
C ARG A 151 -17.82 1.98 -6.70
N ARG A 152 -17.52 0.69 -6.49
CA ARG A 152 -16.21 0.28 -5.95
C ARG A 152 -15.07 0.71 -6.87
N ALA A 153 -15.20 0.54 -8.19
CA ALA A 153 -14.19 0.98 -9.14
C ALA A 153 -13.90 2.49 -9.00
N ILE A 154 -14.94 3.33 -8.90
CA ILE A 154 -14.78 4.78 -8.65
C ILE A 154 -14.07 5.05 -7.31
N GLU A 155 -14.41 4.32 -6.24
CA GLU A 155 -13.74 4.43 -4.95
C GLU A 155 -12.24 4.04 -5.03
N GLU A 156 -11.90 3.00 -5.80
CA GLU A 156 -10.51 2.59 -6.02
C GLU A 156 -9.73 3.61 -6.87
N ILE A 157 -10.34 4.15 -7.93
CA ILE A 157 -9.78 5.26 -8.72
C ILE A 157 -9.52 6.46 -7.82
N GLY A 158 -10.45 6.76 -6.89
CA GLY A 158 -10.27 7.85 -5.94
C GLY A 158 -9.09 7.66 -4.99
N ARG A 159 -8.77 6.42 -4.60
CA ARG A 159 -7.58 6.12 -3.78
C ARG A 159 -6.29 6.18 -4.59
N ILE A 160 -6.33 5.74 -5.85
CA ILE A 160 -5.21 5.89 -6.79
C ILE A 160 -4.90 7.37 -6.99
N SER A 161 -5.92 8.20 -7.28
CA SER A 161 -5.74 9.63 -7.47
C SER A 161 -5.25 10.35 -6.22
N ALA A 162 -5.66 9.91 -5.03
CA ALA A 162 -5.14 10.43 -3.76
C ALA A 162 -3.62 10.22 -3.64
N LEU A 163 -3.14 9.01 -3.94
CA LEU A 163 -1.71 8.69 -3.89
C LEU A 163 -0.91 9.46 -4.95
N ARG A 164 -1.46 9.61 -6.15
CA ARG A 164 -0.81 10.39 -7.22
C ARG A 164 -0.76 11.86 -6.87
N LEU A 165 -1.83 12.43 -6.29
CA LEU A 165 -1.83 13.81 -5.80
C LEU A 165 -0.82 14.03 -4.68
N ASP A 166 -0.76 13.15 -3.68
CA ASP A 166 0.19 13.27 -2.57
C ASP A 166 1.65 13.26 -3.06
N GLN A 167 1.93 12.51 -4.13
CA GLN A 167 3.23 12.51 -4.78
C GLN A 167 3.50 13.74 -5.63
N LEU A 168 2.47 14.30 -6.27
CA LEU A 168 2.60 15.39 -7.24
C LEU A 168 2.53 16.78 -6.59
N VAL A 169 1.73 16.97 -5.55
CA VAL A 169 1.35 18.29 -5.03
C VAL A 169 1.81 18.47 -3.58
N ILE A 170 2.43 19.62 -3.28
CA ILE A 170 2.72 20.04 -1.90
C ILE A 170 1.68 21.07 -1.47
N ALA A 171 1.06 20.82 -0.31
CA ALA A 171 0.16 21.75 0.37
C ALA A 171 0.43 21.73 1.89
N ASP A 172 -0.18 22.66 2.62
CA ASP A 172 -0.07 22.74 4.09
C ASP A 172 -0.81 21.59 4.79
N ASP A 173 -1.94 21.16 4.23
CA ASP A 173 -2.64 19.95 4.64
C ASP A 173 -2.15 18.72 3.86
N ARG A 174 -2.46 17.53 4.37
CA ARG A 174 -2.02 16.26 3.76
C ARG A 174 -3.18 15.32 3.55
N LEU A 175 -3.10 14.52 2.48
CA LEU A 175 -4.01 13.39 2.29
C LEU A 175 -3.62 12.27 3.26
N LYS A 176 -4.62 11.62 3.86
CA LYS A 176 -4.37 10.44 4.70
C LYS A 176 -4.17 9.23 3.79
N VAL A 177 -2.94 9.07 3.28
CA VAL A 177 -2.54 7.98 2.37
C VAL A 177 -1.33 7.19 2.86
N HIS A 178 -0.81 7.50 4.05
CA HIS A 178 0.36 6.83 4.62
C HIS A 178 -0.02 6.05 5.87
N GLY A 179 0.55 4.85 6.01
CA GLY A 179 0.55 4.10 7.26
C GLY A 179 1.96 3.92 7.78
N ARG A 180 2.07 3.29 8.94
CA ARG A 180 3.37 3.06 9.59
C ARG A 180 3.38 1.72 10.31
N LEU A 181 4.40 0.90 10.03
CA LEU A 181 4.68 -0.31 10.79
C LEU A 181 5.97 -0.10 11.60
N SER A 182 5.87 -0.30 12.91
CA SER A 182 6.98 -0.15 13.85
C SER A 182 7.04 -1.34 14.80
N THR A 183 8.23 -1.60 15.34
CA THR A 183 8.44 -2.60 16.38
C THR A 183 9.31 -2.02 17.50
N HIS A 184 9.31 -2.70 18.64
CA HIS A 184 10.11 -2.40 19.81
C HIS A 184 10.35 -3.72 20.54
N VAL A 185 11.57 -3.97 20.98
CA VAL A 185 11.92 -5.17 21.74
C VAL A 185 12.32 -4.79 23.16
N LEU A 186 11.57 -5.31 24.13
CA LEU A 186 11.83 -5.13 25.55
C LEU A 186 12.31 -6.46 26.14
N ASP A 187 13.48 -6.43 26.76
CA ASP A 187 14.02 -7.53 27.55
C ASP A 187 13.43 -7.44 28.96
N ASN A 188 12.42 -8.28 29.22
CA ASN A 188 11.75 -8.37 30.51
C ASN A 188 12.59 -9.10 31.56
N HIS A 189 13.63 -9.83 31.17
CA HIS A 189 14.53 -10.48 32.11
C HIS A 189 15.44 -9.45 32.80
N ALA A 190 15.97 -8.50 32.03
CA ALA A 190 16.79 -7.40 32.54
C ALA A 190 16.01 -6.09 32.79
N GLY A 191 14.73 -6.03 32.42
CA GLY A 191 13.86 -4.86 32.62
C GLY A 191 14.25 -3.65 31.78
N LYS A 192 14.79 -3.85 30.58
CA LYS A 192 15.36 -2.78 29.73
C LYS A 192 15.10 -3.00 28.24
N PRO A 193 15.20 -1.97 27.39
CA PRO A 193 15.18 -2.18 25.95
C PRO A 193 16.29 -3.13 25.48
N ALA A 194 16.03 -3.87 24.41
CA ALA A 194 16.93 -4.91 23.91
C ALA A 194 17.66 -4.46 22.63
N PRO A 195 18.82 -3.77 22.73
CA PRO A 195 19.59 -3.34 21.56
C PRO A 195 20.36 -4.49 20.91
N GLY A 196 20.60 -4.39 19.61
CA GLY A 196 21.43 -5.31 18.86
C GLY A 196 20.72 -6.57 18.38
N ILE A 197 19.39 -6.67 18.50
CA ILE A 197 18.60 -7.80 18.01
C ILE A 197 18.37 -7.63 16.51
N PRO A 198 18.85 -8.56 15.66
CA PRO A 198 18.47 -8.62 14.26
C PRO A 198 16.97 -8.84 14.10
N VAL A 199 16.34 -8.04 13.25
CA VAL A 199 14.92 -8.10 12.93
C VAL A 199 14.72 -8.19 11.42
N GLU A 200 13.95 -9.17 10.97
CA GLU A 200 13.45 -9.25 9.60
C GLU A 200 11.93 -9.06 9.56
N LEU A 201 11.45 -8.27 8.60
CA LEU A 201 10.04 -8.21 8.24
C LEU A 201 9.83 -8.97 6.93
N VAL A 202 8.94 -9.95 6.95
CA VAL A 202 8.61 -10.80 5.81
C VAL A 202 7.13 -10.65 5.48
N GLU A 203 6.81 -10.40 4.21
CA GLU A 203 5.46 -10.55 3.66
C GLU A 203 5.24 -12.01 3.29
N LEU A 204 4.18 -12.60 3.86
CA LEU A 204 3.84 -14.00 3.65
C LEU A 204 2.97 -14.18 2.42
N ALA A 205 3.36 -15.11 1.55
CA ALA A 205 2.61 -15.47 0.34
C ALA A 205 1.78 -16.74 0.58
N ALA A 206 0.55 -16.78 0.04
CA ALA A 206 -0.25 -17.99 -0.09
C ALA A 206 0.17 -18.77 -1.33
N LEU A 207 0.59 -18.04 -2.37
CA LEU A 207 1.03 -18.57 -3.65
C LEU A 207 2.39 -17.97 -4.00
N GLY A 208 3.35 -18.82 -4.33
CA GLY A 208 4.73 -18.40 -4.58
C GLY A 208 5.55 -18.28 -3.30
N GLU A 209 6.53 -17.39 -3.30
CA GLU A 209 7.53 -17.26 -2.23
C GLU A 209 7.25 -16.05 -1.32
N ASN A 210 7.61 -16.21 -0.04
CA ASN A 210 7.61 -15.11 0.91
C ASN A 210 8.61 -14.03 0.48
N ARG A 211 8.28 -12.76 0.72
CA ARG A 211 9.10 -11.61 0.33
C ARG A 211 9.68 -10.92 1.55
N ILE A 212 11.00 -10.79 1.63
CA ILE A 212 11.64 -9.96 2.66
C ILE A 212 11.40 -8.50 2.33
N ILE A 213 10.79 -7.76 3.26
CA ILE A 213 10.45 -6.35 3.13
C ILE A 213 11.51 -5.46 3.77
N ALA A 214 12.02 -5.86 4.94
CA ALA A 214 13.05 -5.11 5.65
C ALA A 214 13.96 -6.04 6.46
N ARG A 215 15.23 -5.64 6.58
CA ARG A 215 16.21 -6.20 7.53
C ARG A 215 16.81 -5.05 8.31
N THR A 216 16.84 -5.16 9.62
CA THR A 216 17.35 -4.11 10.51
C THR A 216 17.82 -4.71 11.82
N VAL A 217 18.33 -3.86 12.72
CA VAL A 217 18.80 -4.22 14.05
C VAL A 217 18.22 -3.21 15.03
N THR A 218 17.85 -3.67 16.23
CA THR A 218 17.35 -2.75 17.26
C THR A 218 18.44 -1.82 17.78
N ASN A 219 18.09 -0.55 17.97
CA ASN A 219 18.94 0.50 18.52
C ASN A 219 18.94 0.49 20.06
N ALA A 220 19.58 1.49 20.67
CA ALA A 220 19.71 1.61 22.13
C ALA A 220 18.37 1.63 22.90
N ASP A 221 17.28 2.06 22.26
CA ASP A 221 15.92 2.06 22.81
C ASP A 221 15.14 0.78 22.42
N GLY A 222 15.82 -0.26 21.93
CA GLY A 222 15.17 -1.51 21.50
C GLY A 222 14.28 -1.36 20.25
N ARG A 223 14.33 -0.21 19.57
CA ARG A 223 13.50 0.12 18.39
C ARG A 223 14.31 0.03 17.12
N THR A 224 13.66 0.17 15.98
CA THR A 224 14.33 0.38 14.69
C THR A 224 14.48 1.88 14.44
N ASP A 225 15.61 2.32 13.86
CA ASP A 225 15.87 3.75 13.64
C ASP A 225 14.87 4.38 12.67
N GLN A 226 14.38 3.58 11.72
CA GLN A 226 13.28 3.91 10.83
C GLN A 226 12.13 2.93 11.00
N PRO A 227 10.89 3.34 10.70
CA PRO A 227 9.77 2.39 10.62
C PRO A 227 10.10 1.26 9.63
N LEU A 228 9.64 0.04 9.92
CA LEU A 228 9.82 -1.10 9.02
C LEU A 228 9.10 -0.88 7.70
N ILE A 229 7.97 -0.17 7.75
CA ILE A 229 7.30 0.42 6.60
C ILE A 229 6.83 1.82 7.00
N GLY A 230 7.11 2.84 6.19
CA GLY A 230 6.65 4.21 6.38
C GLY A 230 6.66 5.01 5.09
N GLY A 231 6.00 6.17 5.07
CA GLY A 231 5.93 7.05 3.89
C GLY A 231 5.13 6.50 2.72
N ARG A 232 4.32 5.46 2.95
CA ARG A 232 3.43 4.82 1.97
C ARG A 232 2.30 4.09 2.71
N PRO A 233 1.20 3.69 2.04
CA PRO A 233 0.24 2.77 2.64
C PRO A 233 0.91 1.46 3.05
N LEU A 234 0.43 0.85 4.13
CA LEU A 234 0.76 -0.52 4.51
C LEU A 234 -0.04 -1.50 3.64
N PRO A 235 0.60 -2.35 2.82
CA PRO A 235 -0.15 -3.27 2.00
C PRO A 235 -0.95 -4.27 2.85
N ILE A 236 -2.25 -4.40 2.58
CA ILE A 236 -3.13 -5.37 3.23
C ILE A 236 -2.57 -6.75 2.97
N GLY A 237 -2.34 -7.53 4.03
CA GLY A 237 -1.63 -8.80 3.89
C GLY A 237 -1.28 -9.45 5.22
N ARG A 238 -0.58 -10.58 5.12
CA ARG A 238 -0.03 -11.33 6.26
C ARG A 238 1.47 -11.12 6.30
N TYR A 239 2.01 -10.95 7.49
CA TYR A 239 3.41 -10.65 7.71
C TYR A 239 3.97 -11.49 8.86
N GLU A 240 5.28 -11.64 8.86
CA GLU A 240 6.05 -12.27 9.92
C GLU A 240 7.21 -11.35 10.29
N LEU A 241 7.33 -11.03 11.58
CA LEU A 241 8.54 -10.47 12.15
C LEU A 241 9.39 -11.60 12.70
N ARG A 242 10.68 -11.62 12.38
CA ARG A 242 11.65 -12.59 12.92
C ARG A 242 12.65 -11.86 13.78
N PHE A 243 12.74 -12.26 15.04
CA PHE A 243 13.67 -11.69 16.00
C PHE A 243 14.70 -12.75 16.39
N ASN A 244 15.99 -12.48 16.14
CA ASN A 244 17.06 -13.36 16.58
C ASN A 244 17.48 -12.96 18.01
N VAL A 245 16.89 -13.65 19.01
CA VAL A 245 17.05 -13.32 20.44
C VAL A 245 18.09 -14.21 21.13
N GLY A 246 18.36 -15.40 20.59
CA GLY A 246 19.34 -16.33 21.17
C GLY A 246 20.73 -15.71 21.24
N LYS A 247 21.19 -15.10 20.14
CA LYS A 247 22.47 -14.38 20.10
C LYS A 247 22.52 -13.23 21.12
N TYR A 248 21.43 -12.47 21.25
CA TYR A 248 21.35 -11.34 22.18
C TYR A 248 21.57 -11.77 23.64
N TYR A 249 20.96 -12.87 24.06
CA TYR A 249 21.11 -13.40 25.42
C TYR A 249 22.44 -14.12 25.63
N ALA A 250 22.94 -14.85 24.63
CA ALA A 250 24.25 -15.49 24.68
C ALA A 250 25.39 -14.47 24.89
N GLU A 251 25.38 -13.35 24.15
CA GLU A 251 26.37 -12.26 24.30
C GLU A 251 26.31 -11.58 25.68
N ARG A 252 25.22 -11.75 26.42
CA ARG A 252 25.02 -11.22 27.79
C ARG A 252 25.25 -12.27 28.88
N ASN A 253 25.74 -13.45 28.53
CA ASN A 253 26.01 -14.56 29.44
C ASN A 253 24.79 -14.97 30.28
N VAL A 254 23.58 -14.84 29.72
CA VAL A 254 22.38 -15.37 30.38
C VAL A 254 22.39 -16.90 30.24
N PRO A 255 22.17 -17.68 31.31
CA PRO A 255 22.22 -19.15 31.21
C PRO A 255 21.11 -19.67 30.29
N LEU A 256 21.44 -20.16 29.09
CA LEU A 256 20.52 -20.75 28.13
C LEU A 256 20.56 -22.28 28.20
N SER A 257 19.47 -22.95 27.78
CA SER A 257 19.53 -24.37 27.42
C SER A 257 20.32 -24.57 26.12
N ASP A 258 20.77 -25.79 25.86
CA ASP A 258 21.37 -26.19 24.58
C ASP A 258 20.51 -27.30 23.93
N PRO A 259 19.74 -27.00 22.87
CA PRO A 259 19.58 -25.68 22.23
C PRO A 259 18.79 -24.67 23.08
N PRO A 260 18.90 -23.34 22.84
CA PRO A 260 18.13 -22.34 23.56
C PRO A 260 16.62 -22.53 23.36
N PHE A 261 15.85 -22.39 24.45
CA PHE A 261 14.39 -22.51 24.37
C PHE A 261 13.75 -21.48 23.44
N LEU A 262 14.25 -20.23 23.44
CA LEU A 262 13.94 -19.19 22.45
C LEU A 262 15.23 -18.73 21.78
N ASP A 263 15.36 -19.01 20.49
CA ASP A 263 16.50 -18.58 19.66
C ASP A 263 16.07 -17.57 18.59
N GLU A 264 15.27 -18.02 17.61
CA GLU A 264 14.58 -17.14 16.66
C GLU A 264 13.08 -17.17 16.93
N ILE A 265 12.48 -16.01 17.15
CA ILE A 265 11.04 -15.88 17.41
C ILE A 265 10.33 -15.36 16.16
N PRO A 266 9.52 -16.18 15.47
CA PRO A 266 8.61 -15.72 14.44
C PRO A 266 7.31 -15.19 15.05
N LEU A 267 6.92 -13.99 14.65
CA LEU A 267 5.71 -13.31 15.09
C LEU A 267 4.85 -12.99 13.87
N ARG A 268 3.79 -13.77 13.67
CA ARG A 268 2.86 -13.59 12.55
C ARG A 268 1.71 -12.66 12.92
N PHE A 269 1.40 -11.72 12.02
CA PHE A 269 0.30 -10.79 12.16
C PHE A 269 -0.27 -10.42 10.79
N ALA A 270 -1.41 -9.73 10.78
CA ALA A 270 -2.03 -9.23 9.56
C ALA A 270 -2.21 -7.71 9.63
N ILE A 271 -2.10 -7.07 8.47
CA ILE A 271 -2.44 -5.67 8.26
C ILE A 271 -3.73 -5.62 7.45
N SER A 272 -4.69 -4.83 7.91
CA SER A 272 -6.01 -4.63 7.29
C SER A 272 -6.32 -3.17 6.98
N GLU A 273 -5.62 -2.22 7.62
CA GLU A 273 -5.85 -0.79 7.50
C GLU A 273 -4.57 -0.10 6.97
N PRO A 274 -4.50 0.20 5.66
CA PRO A 274 -3.26 0.69 5.03
C PRO A 274 -2.75 2.01 5.56
N GLU A 275 -3.65 2.88 6.03
CA GLU A 275 -3.33 4.23 6.51
C GLU A 275 -3.27 4.35 8.04
N SER A 276 -3.25 3.21 8.75
CA SER A 276 -3.16 3.16 10.21
C SER A 276 -1.71 2.98 10.68
N HIS A 277 -1.47 3.29 11.96
CA HIS A 277 -0.22 2.96 12.63
C HIS A 277 -0.37 1.58 13.28
N TYR A 278 0.54 0.67 12.92
CA TYR A 278 0.72 -0.62 13.54
C TYR A 278 2.00 -0.60 14.37
N HIS A 279 1.86 -0.80 15.68
CA HIS A 279 2.98 -1.09 16.57
C HIS A 279 2.92 -2.55 17.02
N VAL A 280 3.91 -3.36 16.64
CA VAL A 280 3.97 -4.78 16.97
C VAL A 280 5.25 -5.04 17.77
N PRO A 281 5.21 -4.86 19.10
CA PRO A 281 6.38 -5.04 19.95
C PRO A 281 6.60 -6.52 20.32
N LEU A 282 7.82 -6.82 20.76
CA LEU A 282 8.19 -8.09 21.38
C LEU A 282 8.61 -7.83 22.82
N LEU A 283 7.86 -8.37 23.78
CA LEU A 283 8.29 -8.44 25.18
C LEU A 283 8.84 -9.84 25.41
N VAL A 284 10.13 -9.94 25.69
CA VAL A 284 10.84 -11.22 25.69
C VAL A 284 11.65 -11.39 26.96
N THR A 285 11.61 -12.60 27.50
CA THR A 285 12.64 -13.15 28.38
C THR A 285 13.31 -14.29 27.62
N PRO A 286 14.40 -14.85 28.13
CA PRO A 286 14.96 -16.03 27.49
C PRO A 286 13.95 -17.19 27.35
N TRP A 287 12.98 -17.34 28.28
CA TRP A 287 12.07 -18.51 28.34
C TRP A 287 10.62 -18.21 27.96
N SER A 288 10.27 -16.96 27.70
CA SER A 288 8.91 -16.56 27.38
C SER A 288 8.89 -15.33 26.51
N TYR A 289 7.85 -15.18 25.70
CA TYR A 289 7.61 -13.93 25.00
C TYR A 289 6.12 -13.63 24.90
N SER A 290 5.79 -12.36 24.68
CA SER A 290 4.44 -11.90 24.38
C SER A 290 4.48 -10.74 23.39
N THR A 291 3.36 -10.52 22.73
CA THR A 291 3.14 -9.40 21.81
C THR A 291 1.68 -8.96 21.86
N TYR A 292 1.38 -7.82 21.25
CA TYR A 292 0.04 -7.26 21.11
C TYR A 292 -0.01 -6.30 19.91
N ARG A 293 -1.21 -5.90 19.48
CA ARG A 293 -1.41 -4.80 18.50
C ARG A 293 -1.44 -3.47 19.25
N GLY A 294 -0.33 -2.75 19.26
CA GLY A 294 -0.26 -1.38 19.74
C GLY A 294 -0.75 -0.38 18.70
N SER A 295 -1.11 0.82 19.17
CA SER A 295 -1.49 2.00 18.37
C SER A 295 -0.30 2.90 18.09
#